data_AF-A0A553IBV4-F1
#
_entry.id   AF-A0A553IBV4-F1
#
_cell.length_a   1.000
_cell.length_b   1.000
_cell.length_c   1.000
_cell.angle_alpha   90.00
_cell.angle_beta   90.00
_cell.angle_gamma   90.00
#
_symmetry.space_group_name_H-M   'P 1'
#
loop_
_entity.id
_entity.type
_entity.pdbx_description
1 polymer ?
#
loop_
_entity_poly.entity_id
_entity_poly.type
_entity_poly.pdbx_seq_one_letter_code
_entity_poly.pdbx_strand_id
1 'polypeptide(L)'
;MVALPLFKLGSLFVRHISKYGANRIKKQAHDHPGFRKFAAKYGQMIHQLNMRTSVALLRNVDAEMKAKEKAEAPTVKTKEEIEKEDGIRAKHGATNHEIRAKKTFPITSIWRRKFRPLPEAKAVDLFADVIGDAFILLVATALILFEYHRSAQKPDANLEKIANLTERFEELERREKELEDAEKQHRDRTAMLEDVLRQLNDPKTKKPLLPPPATQLPTASHPIQV
;
A
#
# COMPACT_ATOMS: atom_id res chain seq x y z
N MET A 1 21.21 15.55 -10.72
CA MET A 1 21.96 14.82 -11.76
C MET A 1 23.19 14.10 -11.15
N VAL A 2 23.02 13.07 -10.30
CA VAL A 2 24.12 12.19 -9.83
C VAL A 2 23.61 10.75 -9.53
N ALA A 3 22.69 10.19 -10.31
CA ALA A 3 22.23 8.80 -10.11
C ALA A 3 23.09 7.76 -10.86
N LEU A 4 23.81 8.19 -11.91
CA LEU A 4 24.59 7.33 -12.80
C LEU A 4 25.84 6.67 -12.17
N PRO A 5 26.59 7.28 -11.22
CA PRO A 5 27.78 6.65 -10.66
C PRO A 5 27.47 5.58 -9.59
N LEU A 6 26.46 5.82 -8.75
CA LEU A 6 26.04 4.88 -7.69
C LEU A 6 25.53 3.56 -8.28
N PHE A 7 24.77 3.60 -9.36
CA PHE A 7 24.29 2.39 -10.03
C PHE A 7 25.45 1.57 -10.63
N LYS A 8 26.46 2.23 -11.19
CA LYS A 8 27.67 1.55 -11.70
C LYS A 8 28.50 0.93 -10.57
N LEU A 9 28.64 1.63 -9.45
CA LEU A 9 29.33 1.09 -8.26
C LEU A 9 28.54 -0.07 -7.63
N GLY A 10 27.21 0.04 -7.54
CA GLY A 10 26.33 -1.02 -7.06
C GLY A 10 26.41 -2.27 -7.91
N SER A 11 26.34 -2.14 -9.25
CA SER A 11 26.47 -3.29 -10.16
C SER A 11 27.87 -3.95 -10.13
N LEU A 12 28.93 -3.16 -9.93
CA LEU A 12 30.28 -3.70 -9.74
C LEU A 12 30.45 -4.39 -8.37
N PHE A 13 29.80 -3.89 -7.33
CA PHE A 13 29.79 -4.46 -5.99
C PHE A 13 29.02 -5.79 -5.92
N VAL A 14 27.85 -5.88 -6.55
CA VAL A 14 27.08 -7.13 -6.71
C VAL A 14 27.94 -8.18 -7.41
N ARG A 15 28.65 -7.79 -8.48
CA ARG A 15 29.58 -8.69 -9.18
C ARG A 15 30.75 -9.14 -8.30
N HIS A 16 31.24 -8.27 -7.43
CA HIS A 16 32.35 -8.58 -6.53
C HIS A 16 31.94 -9.60 -5.46
N ILE A 17 30.78 -9.43 -4.85
CA ILE A 17 30.32 -10.33 -3.78
C ILE A 17 29.83 -11.66 -4.35
N SER A 18 29.10 -11.62 -5.47
CA SER A 18 28.62 -12.84 -6.13
C SER A 18 29.76 -13.75 -6.60
N LYS A 19 30.84 -13.17 -7.15
CA LYS A 19 31.97 -13.97 -7.66
C LYS A 19 33.04 -14.29 -6.62
N TYR A 20 33.31 -13.37 -5.67
CA TYR A 20 34.42 -13.54 -4.71
C TYR A 20 33.98 -13.90 -3.29
N GLY A 21 32.76 -13.55 -2.87
CA GLY A 21 32.24 -13.86 -1.54
C GLY A 21 32.04 -15.36 -1.34
N ALA A 22 31.23 -15.98 -2.21
CA ALA A 22 30.93 -17.41 -2.15
C ALA A 22 32.20 -18.27 -2.27
N ASN A 23 33.09 -17.97 -3.22
CA ASN A 23 34.30 -18.76 -3.43
C ASN A 23 35.31 -18.65 -2.27
N ARG A 24 35.39 -17.50 -1.58
CA ARG A 24 36.27 -17.36 -0.40
C ARG A 24 35.72 -18.06 0.83
N ILE A 25 34.41 -18.00 1.06
CA ILE A 25 33.78 -18.68 2.20
C ILE A 25 33.90 -20.20 2.03
N LYS A 26 33.72 -20.72 0.81
CA LYS A 26 33.93 -22.14 0.50
C LYS A 26 35.37 -22.59 0.75
N LYS A 27 36.36 -21.78 0.37
CA LYS A 27 37.78 -22.07 0.61
C LYS A 27 38.12 -22.06 2.11
N GLN A 28 37.67 -21.04 2.84
CA GLN A 28 37.87 -20.95 4.30
C GLN A 28 37.14 -22.05 5.09
N ALA A 29 35.97 -22.49 4.63
CA ALA A 29 35.26 -23.61 5.24
C ALA A 29 35.98 -24.95 5.03
N HIS A 30 36.83 -25.05 4.00
CA HIS A 30 37.70 -26.19 3.79
C HIS A 30 38.95 -26.12 4.67
N ASP A 31 39.51 -24.93 4.85
CA ASP A 31 40.76 -24.71 5.60
C ASP A 31 40.55 -24.73 7.14
N HIS A 32 39.34 -24.40 7.63
CA HIS A 32 39.05 -24.33 9.06
C HIS A 32 37.85 -25.20 9.49
N PRO A 33 38.09 -26.30 10.26
CA PRO A 33 37.02 -27.21 10.69
C PRO A 33 36.04 -26.57 11.69
N GLY A 34 36.51 -25.63 12.53
CA GLY A 34 35.65 -24.89 13.46
C GLY A 34 34.68 -23.97 12.73
N PHE A 35 35.18 -23.21 11.75
CA PHE A 35 34.37 -22.34 10.90
C PHE A 35 33.35 -23.15 10.08
N ARG A 36 33.72 -24.33 9.57
CA ARG A 36 32.80 -25.23 8.88
C ARG A 36 31.60 -25.63 9.74
N LYS A 37 31.83 -26.02 11.01
CA LYS A 37 30.75 -26.38 11.94
C LYS A 37 29.85 -25.19 12.26
N PHE A 38 30.44 -24.00 12.41
CA PHE A 38 29.69 -22.76 12.61
C PHE A 38 28.81 -22.45 11.40
N ALA A 39 29.40 -22.35 10.20
CA ALA A 39 28.69 -22.08 8.96
C ALA A 39 27.61 -23.13 8.69
N ALA A 40 27.88 -24.41 8.93
CA ALA A 40 26.87 -25.47 8.84
C ALA A 40 25.72 -25.25 9.83
N LYS A 41 25.99 -24.89 11.09
CA LYS A 41 24.93 -24.62 12.09
C LYS A 41 24.00 -23.48 11.65
N TYR A 42 24.57 -22.37 11.17
CA TYR A 42 23.77 -21.24 10.68
C TYR A 42 23.07 -21.55 9.36
N GLY A 43 23.72 -22.26 8.44
CA GLY A 43 23.10 -22.75 7.21
C GLY A 43 21.90 -23.65 7.47
N GLN A 44 21.99 -24.55 8.45
CA GLN A 44 20.85 -25.37 8.89
C GLN A 44 19.74 -24.51 9.48
N MET A 45 20.07 -23.52 10.31
CA MET A 45 19.07 -22.60 10.88
C MET A 45 18.31 -21.87 9.76
N ILE A 46 19.03 -21.32 8.78
CA ILE A 46 18.43 -20.64 7.63
C ILE A 46 17.56 -21.60 6.83
N HIS A 47 18.02 -22.82 6.56
CA HIS A 47 17.24 -23.82 5.86
C HIS A 47 15.94 -24.16 6.60
N GLN A 48 16.01 -24.35 7.92
CA GLN A 48 14.84 -24.62 8.75
C GLN A 48 13.87 -23.44 8.76
N LEU A 49 14.38 -22.21 8.83
CA LEU A 49 13.56 -21.01 8.71
C LEU A 49 12.87 -20.95 7.35
N ASN A 50 13.61 -21.13 6.25
CA ASN A 50 13.05 -21.12 4.91
C ASN A 50 11.92 -22.16 4.78
N MET A 51 12.15 -23.40 5.20
CA MET A 51 11.12 -24.45 5.16
C MET A 51 9.91 -24.14 6.06
N ARG A 52 10.13 -23.55 7.24
CA ARG A 52 9.03 -23.13 8.13
C ARG A 52 8.19 -22.05 7.48
N THR A 53 8.83 -21.02 6.91
CA THR A 53 8.14 -19.92 6.25
C THR A 53 7.42 -20.40 4.99
N SER A 54 8.03 -21.27 4.19
CA SER A 54 7.37 -21.87 3.02
C SER A 54 6.14 -22.69 3.43
N VAL A 55 6.22 -23.51 4.49
CA VAL A 55 5.07 -24.28 4.98
C VAL A 55 4.00 -23.38 5.61
N ALA A 56 4.41 -22.30 6.28
CA ALA A 56 3.48 -21.30 6.83
C ALA A 56 2.77 -20.53 5.71
N LEU A 57 3.47 -20.18 4.63
CA LEU A 57 2.93 -19.49 3.47
C LEU A 57 2.02 -20.39 2.61
N LEU A 58 2.41 -21.65 2.40
CA LEU A 58 1.62 -22.66 1.67
C LEU A 58 0.37 -23.10 2.43
N ARG A 59 0.27 -22.78 3.74
CA ARG A 59 -0.96 -22.96 4.50
C ARG A 59 -1.93 -21.88 4.04
N ASN A 60 -2.82 -22.21 3.10
CA ASN A 60 -3.90 -21.36 2.64
C ASN A 60 -4.79 -20.98 3.82
N VAL A 61 -4.47 -19.87 4.49
CA VAL A 61 -5.29 -19.26 5.54
C VAL A 61 -6.70 -19.04 4.99
N ASP A 62 -6.81 -18.67 3.71
CA ASP A 62 -8.08 -18.47 3.00
C ASP A 62 -8.87 -19.77 2.77
N ALA A 63 -8.20 -20.92 2.54
CA ALA A 63 -8.88 -22.20 2.41
C ALA A 63 -9.35 -22.71 3.78
N GLU A 64 -8.61 -22.43 4.84
CA GLU A 64 -9.01 -22.71 6.21
C GLU A 64 -10.16 -21.80 6.65
N MET A 65 -10.16 -20.51 6.25
CA MET A 65 -11.26 -19.58 6.48
C MET A 65 -12.52 -19.96 5.69
N LYS A 66 -12.41 -20.33 4.40
CA LYS A 66 -13.53 -20.84 3.61
C LYS A 66 -14.05 -22.19 4.11
N ALA A 67 -13.18 -23.04 4.65
CA ALA A 67 -13.60 -24.28 5.30
C ALA A 67 -14.32 -24.00 6.63
N LYS A 68 -13.92 -22.95 7.37
CA LYS A 68 -14.65 -22.47 8.56
C LYS A 68 -16.00 -21.87 8.19
N GLU A 69 -16.08 -21.00 7.20
CA GLU A 69 -17.37 -20.43 6.73
C GLU A 69 -18.33 -21.51 6.23
N LYS A 70 -17.84 -22.56 5.57
CA LYS A 70 -18.65 -23.71 5.14
C LYS A 70 -19.03 -24.65 6.29
N ALA A 71 -18.26 -24.68 7.38
CA ALA A 71 -18.56 -25.48 8.58
C ALA A 71 -19.40 -24.72 9.61
N GLU A 72 -19.31 -23.39 9.62
CA GLU A 72 -20.12 -22.46 10.41
C GLU A 72 -21.41 -22.05 9.68
N ALA A 73 -21.54 -22.36 8.38
CA ALA A 73 -22.82 -22.33 7.69
C ALA A 73 -23.80 -23.22 8.47
N PRO A 74 -24.86 -22.64 9.07
CA PRO A 74 -25.69 -23.37 10.01
C PRO A 74 -26.50 -24.41 9.25
N THR A 75 -26.07 -25.67 9.30
CA THR A 75 -27.00 -26.77 9.09
C THR A 75 -28.02 -26.70 10.21
N VAL A 76 -29.16 -26.09 9.93
CA VAL A 76 -30.32 -26.07 10.82
C VAL A 76 -30.75 -27.52 11.02
N LYS A 77 -30.23 -28.15 12.06
CA LYS A 77 -30.78 -29.40 12.56
C LYS A 77 -32.16 -29.08 13.13
N THR A 78 -33.16 -29.85 12.69
CA THR A 78 -34.54 -29.80 13.16
C THR A 78 -34.58 -29.85 14.69
N LYS A 79 -35.45 -29.03 15.33
CA LYS A 79 -35.59 -28.89 16.80
C LYS A 79 -35.55 -30.22 17.59
N GLU A 80 -36.09 -31.29 17.02
CA GLU A 80 -36.12 -32.61 17.68
C GLU A 80 -34.75 -33.29 17.82
N GLU A 81 -33.80 -33.00 16.94
CA GLU A 81 -32.46 -33.56 17.01
C GLU A 81 -31.63 -32.84 18.10
N ILE A 82 -31.90 -31.55 18.30
CA ILE A 82 -31.27 -30.71 19.34
C ILE A 82 -31.71 -31.17 20.73
N GLU A 83 -33.00 -31.44 20.94
CA GLU A 83 -33.51 -31.91 22.25
C GLU A 83 -32.98 -33.31 22.62
N LYS A 84 -32.79 -34.19 21.63
CA LYS A 84 -32.19 -35.51 21.83
C LYS A 84 -30.68 -35.42 22.07
N GLU A 85 -29.98 -34.53 21.37
CA GLU A 85 -28.54 -34.31 21.53
C GLU A 85 -28.21 -33.64 22.89
N ASP A 86 -29.05 -32.69 23.34
CA ASP A 86 -28.96 -32.05 24.66
C ASP A 86 -29.31 -33.01 25.81
N GLY A 87 -30.31 -33.89 25.60
CA GLY A 87 -30.65 -34.94 26.55
C GLY A 87 -29.54 -35.99 26.74
N ILE A 88 -28.78 -36.29 25.69
CA ILE A 88 -27.62 -37.19 25.75
C ILE A 88 -26.42 -36.46 26.37
N ARG A 89 -26.21 -35.17 26.08
CA ARG A 89 -25.15 -34.33 26.69
C ARG A 89 -25.34 -34.10 28.19
N ALA A 90 -26.57 -33.90 28.64
CA ALA A 90 -26.90 -33.72 30.06
C ALA A 90 -26.64 -35.01 30.87
N LYS A 91 -26.73 -36.19 30.24
CA LYS A 91 -26.53 -37.49 30.89
C LYS A 91 -25.09 -37.99 30.85
N HIS A 92 -24.35 -37.73 29.77
CA HIS A 92 -23.01 -38.31 29.57
C HIS A 92 -21.85 -37.31 29.67
N GLY A 93 -22.14 -36.01 29.84
CA GLY A 93 -21.13 -34.97 29.75
C GLY A 93 -20.55 -34.86 28.33
N ALA A 94 -19.90 -33.74 28.02
CA ALA A 94 -19.24 -33.60 26.72
C ALA A 94 -18.16 -34.67 26.55
N THR A 95 -18.32 -35.54 25.55
CA THR A 95 -17.33 -36.58 25.29
C THR A 95 -15.97 -35.94 24.94
N ASN A 96 -14.86 -36.57 25.32
CA ASN A 96 -13.51 -36.08 25.02
C ASN A 96 -13.29 -35.76 23.53
N HIS A 97 -14.09 -36.35 22.63
CA HIS A 97 -14.06 -36.11 21.20
C HIS A 97 -14.60 -34.71 20.82
N GLU A 98 -15.67 -34.23 21.47
CA GLU A 98 -16.25 -32.90 21.24
C GLU A 98 -15.37 -31.77 21.83
N ILE A 99 -14.79 -32.01 23.00
CA ILE A 99 -13.84 -31.08 23.64
C ILE A 99 -12.55 -30.98 22.81
N ARG A 100 -12.10 -32.09 22.21
CA ARG A 100 -10.94 -32.13 21.31
C ARG A 100 -11.21 -31.41 19.99
N ALA A 101 -12.42 -31.57 19.42
CA ALA A 101 -12.82 -30.90 18.19
C ALA A 101 -12.83 -29.36 18.33
N LYS A 102 -13.33 -28.83 19.46
CA LYS A 102 -13.31 -27.38 19.76
C LYS A 102 -11.91 -26.80 20.04
N LYS A 103 -10.88 -27.62 20.28
CA LYS A 103 -9.52 -27.17 20.63
C LYS A 103 -8.55 -27.09 19.45
N THR A 104 -8.99 -27.33 18.22
CA THR A 104 -8.07 -27.57 17.09
C THR A 104 -7.90 -26.36 16.17
N PHE A 105 -7.15 -25.35 16.63
CA PHE A 105 -6.37 -24.50 15.71
C PHE A 105 -4.89 -24.55 16.14
N PRO A 106 -4.09 -25.49 15.61
CA PRO A 106 -2.69 -25.63 16.02
C PRO A 106 -1.80 -24.64 15.25
N ILE A 107 -2.01 -23.33 15.41
CA ILE A 107 -1.12 -22.30 14.84
C ILE A 107 0.28 -22.39 15.50
N THR A 108 0.38 -22.98 16.70
CA THR A 108 1.61 -23.07 17.48
C THR A 108 2.52 -24.25 17.12
N SER A 109 2.06 -25.25 16.33
CA SER A 109 2.84 -26.49 16.12
C SER A 109 3.87 -26.39 14.99
N ILE A 110 3.74 -25.41 14.09
CA ILE A 110 4.56 -25.30 12.87
C ILE A 110 5.99 -24.87 13.23
N TRP A 111 6.13 -23.92 14.14
CA TRP A 111 7.41 -23.42 14.65
C TRP A 111 8.19 -24.46 15.46
N ARG A 112 7.51 -25.53 15.92
CA ARG A 112 8.10 -26.66 16.64
C ARG A 112 8.51 -27.81 15.70
N ARG A 113 8.10 -27.79 14.42
CA ARG A 113 8.47 -28.82 13.44
C ARG A 113 9.96 -28.73 13.11
N LYS A 114 10.64 -29.88 13.13
CA LYS A 114 12.04 -30.04 12.75
C LYS A 114 12.10 -30.74 11.38
N PHE A 115 12.61 -30.04 10.37
CA PHE A 115 12.78 -30.58 9.02
C PHE A 115 14.08 -31.40 8.94
N ARG A 116 14.22 -32.25 7.91
CA ARG A 116 15.44 -33.04 7.69
C ARG A 116 16.62 -32.09 7.45
N PRO A 117 17.77 -32.29 8.11
CA PRO A 117 18.92 -31.41 7.92
C PRO A 117 19.54 -31.62 6.53
N LEU A 118 20.09 -30.55 5.96
CA LEU A 118 20.84 -30.61 4.71
C LEU A 118 22.24 -31.22 4.92
N PRO A 119 22.89 -31.73 3.87
CA PRO A 119 24.30 -32.09 3.95
C PRO A 119 25.14 -30.84 4.28
N GLU A 120 26.19 -31.02 5.10
CA GLU A 120 26.97 -29.92 5.68
C GLU A 120 27.50 -28.95 4.62
N ALA A 121 28.04 -29.45 3.52
CA ALA A 121 28.57 -28.63 2.43
C ALA A 121 27.51 -27.68 1.84
N LYS A 122 26.29 -28.17 1.63
CA LYS A 122 25.19 -27.33 1.09
C LYS A 122 24.70 -26.30 2.12
N ALA A 123 24.76 -26.63 3.40
CA ALA A 123 24.42 -25.67 4.46
C ALA A 123 25.44 -24.53 4.53
N VAL A 124 26.73 -24.83 4.38
CA VAL A 124 27.80 -23.83 4.31
C VAL A 124 27.61 -22.92 3.09
N ASP A 125 27.28 -23.50 1.92
CA ASP A 125 27.01 -22.74 0.71
C ASP A 125 25.82 -21.78 0.90
N LEU A 126 24.70 -22.27 1.43
CA LEU A 126 23.52 -21.45 1.71
C LEU A 126 23.83 -20.31 2.70
N PHE A 127 24.64 -20.59 3.72
CA PHE A 127 25.10 -19.59 4.67
C PHE A 127 25.97 -18.52 3.98
N ALA A 128 26.86 -18.93 3.08
CA ALA A 128 27.73 -18.03 2.34
C ALA A 128 26.93 -17.07 1.45
N ASP A 129 25.95 -17.60 0.72
CA ASP A 129 25.10 -16.81 -0.17
C ASP A 129 24.27 -15.79 0.62
N VAL A 130 23.64 -16.22 1.71
CA VAL A 130 22.79 -15.34 2.54
C VAL A 130 23.60 -14.24 3.24
N ILE A 131 24.82 -14.52 3.69
CA ILE A 131 25.70 -13.49 4.25
C ILE A 131 26.14 -12.49 3.18
N GLY A 132 26.47 -12.97 1.98
CA GLY A 132 26.82 -12.12 0.85
C GLY A 132 25.69 -11.15 0.52
N ASP A 133 24.48 -11.69 0.36
CA ASP A 133 23.29 -10.89 0.06
C ASP A 133 22.93 -9.93 1.20
N ALA A 134 22.99 -10.38 2.46
CA ALA A 134 22.74 -9.51 3.61
C ALA A 134 23.74 -8.33 3.68
N PHE A 135 25.01 -8.58 3.35
CA PHE A 135 26.02 -7.53 3.29
C PHE A 135 25.77 -6.55 2.14
N ILE A 136 25.39 -7.03 0.95
CA ILE A 136 24.98 -6.16 -0.18
C ILE A 136 23.79 -5.29 0.22
N LEU A 137 22.75 -5.91 0.78
CA LEU A 137 21.55 -5.21 1.20
C LEU A 137 21.86 -4.17 2.27
N LEU A 138 22.70 -4.49 3.25
CA LEU A 138 23.12 -3.53 4.27
C LEU A 138 23.83 -2.31 3.66
N VAL A 139 24.80 -2.53 2.76
CA VAL A 139 25.51 -1.43 2.09
C VAL A 139 24.56 -0.62 1.21
N ALA A 140 23.69 -1.28 0.46
CA ALA A 140 22.69 -0.60 -0.36
C ALA A 140 21.73 0.24 0.48
N THR A 141 21.18 -0.32 1.57
CA THR A 141 20.31 0.39 2.50
C THR A 141 21.06 1.56 3.16
N ALA A 142 22.31 1.37 3.57
CA ALA A 142 23.12 2.44 4.15
C ALA A 142 23.35 3.58 3.16
N LEU A 143 23.64 3.28 1.89
CA LEU A 143 23.79 4.28 0.84
C LEU A 143 22.48 5.02 0.55
N ILE A 144 21.35 4.30 0.50
CA ILE A 144 20.02 4.91 0.33
C ILE A 144 19.70 5.84 1.50
N LEU A 145 19.90 5.40 2.74
CA LEU A 145 19.67 6.21 3.93
C LEU A 145 20.61 7.42 3.99
N PHE A 146 21.86 7.26 3.56
CA PHE A 146 22.82 8.35 3.49
C PHE A 146 22.44 9.40 2.45
N GLU A 147 22.09 8.98 1.22
CA GLU A 147 21.58 9.89 0.20
C GLU A 147 20.25 10.54 0.62
N TYR A 148 19.36 9.80 1.30
CA TYR A 148 18.13 10.35 1.84
C TYR A 148 18.40 11.42 2.90
N HIS A 149 19.26 11.14 3.88
CA HIS A 149 19.63 12.11 4.91
C HIS A 149 20.29 13.35 4.30
N ARG A 150 21.20 13.17 3.33
CA ARG A 150 21.86 14.27 2.62
C ARG A 150 20.91 15.05 1.70
N SER A 151 19.95 14.38 1.08
CA SER A 151 18.96 15.02 0.19
C SER A 151 17.92 15.80 1.00
N ALA A 152 17.54 15.32 2.17
CA ALA A 152 16.65 16.03 3.09
C ALA A 152 17.23 17.37 3.59
N GLN A 153 18.55 17.57 3.50
CA GLN A 153 19.20 18.85 3.81
C GLN A 153 19.13 19.87 2.66
N LYS A 154 18.70 19.47 1.47
CA LYS A 154 18.46 20.40 0.35
C LYS A 154 16.98 20.78 0.35
N PRO A 155 16.62 22.07 0.31
CA PRO A 155 15.23 22.47 0.13
C PRO A 155 14.73 21.84 -1.18
N ASP A 156 13.64 21.10 -1.08
CA ASP A 156 13.02 20.47 -2.23
C ASP A 156 12.57 21.58 -3.18
N ALA A 157 13.30 21.80 -4.28
CA ALA A 157 12.88 22.72 -5.33
C ALA A 157 11.49 22.35 -5.89
N ASN A 158 11.05 21.10 -5.68
CA ASN A 158 9.70 20.65 -5.98
C ASN A 158 8.68 21.19 -4.98
N LEU A 159 9.02 21.27 -3.69
CA LEU A 159 8.18 21.87 -2.64
C LEU A 159 7.99 23.36 -2.88
N GLU A 160 9.06 24.09 -3.24
CA GLU A 160 8.98 25.51 -3.62
C GLU A 160 8.11 25.71 -4.86
N LYS A 161 8.24 24.84 -5.88
CA LYS A 161 7.36 24.87 -7.05
C LYS A 161 5.91 24.61 -6.69
N ILE A 162 5.63 23.63 -5.83
CA ILE A 162 4.28 23.35 -5.35
C ILE A 162 3.72 24.58 -4.63
N ALA A 163 4.50 25.20 -3.75
CA ALA A 163 4.10 26.41 -3.05
C ALA A 163 3.81 27.58 -4.02
N ASN A 164 4.66 27.81 -5.02
CA ASN A 164 4.43 28.85 -6.03
C ASN A 164 3.18 28.57 -6.89
N LEU A 165 2.92 27.31 -7.22
CA LEU A 165 1.70 26.92 -7.92
C LEU A 165 0.46 27.21 -7.08
N THR A 166 0.49 26.86 -5.79
CA THR A 166 -0.62 27.13 -4.87
C THR A 166 -0.90 28.63 -4.75
N GLU A 167 0.15 29.46 -4.66
CA GLU A 167 0.03 30.92 -4.64
C GLU A 167 -0.62 31.47 -5.92
N ARG A 168 -0.19 30.98 -7.09
CA ARG A 168 -0.80 31.35 -8.38
C ARG A 168 -2.26 30.92 -8.50
N PHE A 169 -2.62 29.75 -7.96
CA PHE A 169 -4.01 29.29 -7.93
C PHE A 169 -4.88 30.23 -7.08
N GLU A 170 -4.40 30.63 -5.90
CA GLU A 170 -5.13 31.56 -5.03
C GLU A 170 -5.27 32.94 -5.67
N GLU A 171 -4.24 33.42 -6.39
CA GLU A 171 -4.32 34.68 -7.14
C GLU A 171 -5.37 34.60 -8.26
N LEU A 172 -5.41 33.50 -9.01
CA LEU A 172 -6.40 33.30 -10.07
C LEU A 172 -7.82 33.25 -9.51
N GLU A 173 -8.03 32.55 -8.41
CA GLU A 173 -9.34 32.45 -7.74
C GLU A 173 -9.83 33.82 -7.24
N ARG A 174 -8.92 34.66 -6.73
CA ARG A 174 -9.25 36.06 -6.38
C ARG A 174 -9.65 36.88 -7.59
N ARG A 175 -8.91 36.80 -8.68
CA ARG A 175 -9.23 37.53 -9.92
C ARG A 175 -10.58 37.09 -10.50
N GLU A 176 -10.87 35.80 -10.46
CA GLU A 176 -12.17 35.26 -10.90
C GLU A 176 -13.31 35.83 -10.08
N LYS A 177 -13.16 35.88 -8.75
CA LYS A 177 -14.15 36.47 -7.84
C LYS A 177 -14.36 37.96 -8.07
N GLU A 178 -13.28 38.73 -8.26
CA GLU A 178 -13.37 40.17 -8.57
C GLU A 178 -14.10 40.42 -9.90
N LEU A 179 -13.84 39.58 -10.90
CA LEU A 179 -14.52 39.65 -12.19
C LEU A 179 -16.01 39.29 -12.07
N GLU A 180 -16.36 38.28 -11.28
CA GLU A 180 -17.74 37.90 -11.02
C GLU A 180 -18.51 39.03 -10.32
N ASP A 181 -17.89 39.66 -9.32
CA ASP A 181 -18.47 40.82 -8.61
C ASP A 181 -18.64 42.03 -9.56
N ALA A 182 -17.68 42.27 -10.44
CA ALA A 182 -17.76 43.32 -11.45
C ALA A 182 -18.88 43.04 -12.47
N GLU A 183 -19.00 41.80 -12.97
CA GLU A 183 -20.07 41.42 -13.89
C GLU A 183 -21.44 41.59 -13.24
N LYS A 184 -21.57 41.22 -11.96
CA LYS A 184 -22.80 41.43 -11.19
C LYS A 184 -23.16 42.91 -11.06
N GLN A 185 -22.19 43.77 -10.74
CA GLN A 185 -22.41 45.23 -10.71
C GLN A 185 -22.83 45.78 -12.08
N HIS A 186 -22.23 45.28 -13.17
CA HIS A 186 -22.61 45.67 -14.52
C HIS A 186 -24.06 45.27 -14.82
N ARG A 187 -24.44 44.02 -14.50
CA ARG A 187 -25.81 43.52 -14.65
C ARG A 187 -26.82 44.33 -13.84
N ASP A 188 -26.51 44.66 -12.59
CA ASP A 188 -27.40 45.45 -11.72
C ASP A 188 -27.58 46.89 -12.25
N ARG A 189 -26.51 47.53 -12.74
CA ARG A 189 -26.59 48.86 -13.36
C ARG A 189 -27.44 48.84 -14.62
N THR A 190 -27.30 47.82 -15.47
CA THR A 190 -28.13 47.68 -16.67
C THR A 190 -29.58 47.44 -16.31
N ALA A 191 -29.88 46.61 -15.30
CA ALA A 191 -31.25 46.38 -14.84
C ALA A 191 -31.89 47.65 -14.29
N MET A 192 -31.17 48.44 -13.50
CA MET A 192 -31.64 49.74 -13.01
C MET A 192 -31.93 50.72 -14.16
N LEU A 193 -31.03 50.81 -15.15
CA LEU A 193 -31.23 51.66 -16.33
C LEU A 193 -32.46 51.23 -17.12
N GLU A 194 -32.65 49.92 -17.31
CA GLU A 194 -33.84 49.36 -17.97
C GLU A 194 -35.13 49.70 -17.22
N ASP A 195 -35.15 49.59 -15.89
CA ASP A 195 -36.32 49.94 -15.08
C ASP A 195 -36.63 51.44 -15.12
N VAL A 196 -35.61 52.31 -15.07
CA VAL A 196 -35.78 53.76 -15.24
C VAL A 196 -36.37 54.06 -16.63
N LEU A 197 -35.86 53.43 -17.69
CA LEU A 197 -36.39 53.56 -19.05
C LEU A 197 -37.82 53.05 -19.18
N ARG A 198 -38.22 52.04 -18.40
CA ARG A 198 -39.61 51.53 -18.36
C ARG A 198 -40.57 52.47 -17.64
N GLN A 199 -40.12 53.17 -16.61
CA GLN A 199 -40.94 54.13 -15.86
C GLN A 199 -41.17 55.43 -16.64
N LEU A 200 -40.22 55.84 -17.48
CA LEU A 200 -40.41 56.97 -18.40
C LEU A 200 -41.27 56.55 -19.60
N ASN A 201 -42.52 57.00 -19.63
CA ASN A 201 -43.46 56.78 -20.73
C ASN A 201 -43.31 57.87 -21.81
N ASP A 202 -43.33 57.48 -23.07
CA ASP A 202 -43.16 58.38 -24.21
C ASP A 202 -44.37 59.34 -24.34
N PRO A 203 -44.20 60.68 -24.29
CA PRO A 203 -45.30 61.64 -24.21
C PRO A 203 -46.19 61.67 -25.46
N LYS A 204 -45.73 61.12 -26.59
CA LYS A 204 -46.49 61.09 -27.86
C LYS A 204 -47.20 59.75 -28.13
N THR A 205 -46.76 58.66 -27.52
CA THR A 205 -47.17 57.29 -27.91
C THR A 205 -47.74 56.46 -26.75
N LYS A 206 -47.65 56.95 -25.49
CA LYS A 206 -48.17 56.30 -24.25
C LYS A 206 -47.85 54.80 -24.14
N LYS A 207 -46.66 54.39 -24.58
CA LYS A 207 -46.16 53.03 -24.47
C LYS A 207 -44.76 53.06 -23.83
N PRO A 208 -44.39 52.04 -23.03
CA PRO A 208 -43.04 51.95 -22.46
C PRO A 208 -42.00 51.81 -23.59
N LEU A 209 -40.83 52.43 -23.39
CA LEU A 209 -39.76 52.50 -24.41
C LEU A 209 -39.07 51.15 -24.71
N LEU A 210 -39.22 50.15 -23.85
CA LEU A 210 -38.63 48.81 -23.99
C LEU A 210 -39.70 47.70 -23.91
N PRO A 211 -39.56 46.61 -24.69
CA PRO A 211 -40.42 45.43 -24.56
C PRO A 211 -40.19 44.67 -23.23
N PRO A 212 -41.16 43.87 -22.76
CA PRO A 212 -41.02 43.05 -21.55
C PRO A 212 -39.84 42.08 -21.68
N PRO A 213 -39.22 41.67 -20.55
CA PRO A 213 -37.97 40.93 -20.57
C PRO A 213 -38.14 39.64 -21.38
N ALA A 214 -37.33 39.46 -22.43
CA ALA A 214 -37.27 38.20 -23.12
C ALA A 214 -36.73 37.16 -22.13
N THR A 215 -37.49 36.07 -21.95
CA THR A 215 -37.08 34.86 -21.24
C THR A 215 -35.61 34.56 -21.57
N GLN A 216 -34.77 34.52 -20.53
CA GLN A 216 -33.35 34.20 -20.63
C GLN A 216 -33.19 32.89 -21.42
N LEU A 217 -32.66 32.97 -22.65
CA LEU A 217 -32.17 31.78 -23.32
C LEU A 217 -30.92 31.30 -22.56
N PRO A 218 -30.78 30.00 -22.29
CA PRO A 218 -29.61 29.46 -21.62
C PRO A 218 -28.40 29.81 -22.49
N THR A 219 -27.49 30.63 -21.97
CA THR A 219 -26.21 30.91 -22.61
C THR A 219 -25.48 29.59 -22.75
N ALA A 220 -25.39 29.13 -24.00
CA ALA A 220 -24.74 27.88 -24.35
C ALA A 220 -23.31 27.88 -23.78
N SER A 221 -23.08 26.95 -22.87
CA SER A 221 -21.77 26.53 -22.42
C SER A 221 -20.88 26.26 -23.64
N HIS A 222 -19.87 27.11 -23.84
CA HIS A 222 -18.74 26.74 -24.69
C HIS A 222 -17.95 25.65 -23.94
N PRO A 223 -17.83 24.42 -24.48
CA PRO A 223 -16.95 23.45 -23.89
C PRO A 223 -15.51 23.92 -24.11
N ILE A 224 -14.83 24.18 -23.00
CA ILE A 224 -13.37 24.29 -22.95
C ILE A 224 -12.83 22.93 -23.40
N GLN A 225 -12.21 22.89 -24.59
CA GLN A 225 -11.45 21.73 -25.04
C GLN A 225 -10.20 21.61 -24.17
N VAL A 226 -10.13 20.49 -23.45
CA VAL A 226 -8.94 19.93 -22.80
C VAL A 226 -8.26 18.98 -23.78
#